data_AF-A0A6G2D6E6-F1
#
_entry.id   AF-A0A6G2D6E6-F1
#
_cell.length_a   1.000
_cell.length_b   1.000
_cell.length_c   1.000
_cell.angle_alpha   90.00
_cell.angle_beta   90.00
_cell.angle_gamma   90.00
#
_symmetry.space_group_name_H-M   'P 1'
#
loop_
_entity.id
_entity.type
_entity.pdbx_description
1 polymer ?
#
loop_
_entity_poly.entity_id
_entity_poly.type
_entity_poly.pdbx_seq_one_letter_code
_entity_poly.pdbx_strand_id
1 'polypeptide(L)' 'MGGISIWQLLIIAVIVILLFGTKKLRGMGGDLGSAVKGFKKAMSDEDKPADKKDADFEPKN' A
#
# COMPACT_ATOMS: atom_id res chain seq x y z
N MET A 1 28.79 13.90 -8.14
CA MET A 1 28.39 12.50 -8.34
C MET A 1 26.87 12.47 -8.28
N GLY A 2 26.21 12.27 -9.43
CA GLY A 2 24.76 12.47 -9.59
C GLY A 2 23.94 11.48 -8.78
N GLY A 3 23.05 12.01 -7.93
CA GLY A 3 22.10 11.20 -7.18
C GLY A 3 21.05 10.56 -8.09
N ILE A 4 20.37 9.55 -7.53
CA ILE A 4 19.24 8.88 -8.19
C ILE A 4 18.14 9.93 -8.43
N SER A 5 17.93 10.28 -9.69
CA SER A 5 16.86 11.20 -10.07
C SER A 5 15.55 10.44 -10.17
N ILE A 6 14.47 11.01 -9.61
CA ILE A 6 13.11 10.47 -9.70
C ILE A 6 12.70 10.20 -11.15
N TRP A 7 13.18 11.01 -12.10
CA TRP A 7 12.96 10.82 -13.53
C TRP A 7 13.58 9.53 -14.09
N GLN A 8 14.75 9.13 -13.58
CA GLN A 8 15.40 7.89 -13.99
C GLN A 8 14.64 6.66 -13.48
N LEU A 9 14.16 6.72 -12.23
CA LEU A 9 13.33 5.64 -11.65
C LEU A 9 12.02 5.45 -12.42
N LEU A 10 11.38 6.53 -12.86
CA LEU A 10 10.17 6.45 -13.70
C LEU A 10 10.44 5.75 -15.03
N ILE A 11 11.53 6.08 -15.71
CA ILE A 11 11.91 5.44 -16.98
C ILE A 11 12.16 3.94 -16.78
N ILE A 12 12.89 3.58 -15.72
CA ILE A 12 13.14 2.16 -15.37
C ILE A 12 11.83 1.44 -15.06
N ALA A 13 10.94 2.06 -14.28
CA ALA A 13 9.64 1.48 -13.94
C ALA A 13 8.79 1.19 -15.19
N VAL A 14 8.78 2.11 -16.17
CA VAL A 14 8.10 1.90 -17.45
C VAL A 14 8.67 0.71 -18.20
N ILE A 15 10.00 0.58 -18.27
CA ILE A 15 10.66 -0.57 -18.92
C ILE A 15 10.27 -1.88 -18.24
N VAL A 16 10.31 -1.93 -16.90
CA VAL A 16 9.89 -3.12 -16.14
C VAL A 16 8.43 -3.47 -16.42
N ILE A 17 7.54 -2.48 -16.48
CA ILE A 17 6.12 -2.70 -16.81
C ILE A 17 5.95 -3.27 -18.23
N LEU A 18 6.73 -2.80 -19.20
CA LEU A 18 6.68 -3.30 -20.58
C LEU A 18 7.20 -4.74 -20.69
N LEU A 19 8.28 -5.09 -19.96
CA LEU A 19 8.87 -6.43 -19.99
C LEU A 19 7.99 -7.48 -19.31
N PHE A 20 7.47 -7.16 -18.13
CA PHE A 20 6.67 -8.10 -17.33
C PHE A 20 5.18 -8.06 -17.67
N GLY A 21 4.72 -6.96 -18.27
CA GLY A 21 3.32 -6.69 -18.56
C GLY A 21 2.53 -6.30 -17.31
N THR A 22 1.55 -5.41 -17.48
CA THR A 22 0.70 -4.91 -16.37
C THR A 22 -0.11 -6.02 -15.69
N LYS A 23 -0.41 -7.12 -16.38
CA LYS A 23 -1.21 -8.24 -15.85
C LYS A 23 -0.45 -9.03 -14.76
N LYS A 24 0.84 -9.30 -14.96
CA LYS A 24 1.70 -9.99 -13.96
C LYS A 24 1.96 -9.07 -12.76
N LEU A 25 2.29 -7.81 -13.03
CA LEU A 25 2.52 -6.79 -12.01
C LEU A 25 1.28 -6.50 -11.16
N ARG A 26 0.07 -6.50 -11.74
CA ARG A 26 -1.17 -6.28 -11.00
C ARG A 26 -1.51 -7.46 -10.09
N GLY A 27 -1.28 -8.70 -10.54
CA GLY A 27 -1.47 -9.89 -9.70
C GLY A 27 -0.54 -9.87 -8.50
N MET A 28 0.78 -9.84 -8.74
CA MET A 28 1.78 -9.84 -7.65
C MET A 28 1.73 -8.56 -6.81
N GLY A 29 1.46 -7.42 -7.42
CA GLY A 29 1.34 -6.13 -6.73
C GLY A 29 0.07 -6.03 -5.87
N GLY A 30 -1.00 -6.75 -6.21
CA GLY A 30 -2.20 -6.83 -5.37
C GLY A 30 -1.94 -7.56 -4.06
N ASP A 31 -1.24 -8.70 -4.13
CA ASP A 31 -0.91 -9.52 -2.96
C ASP A 31 0.10 -8.80 -2.05
N LEU A 32 1.18 -8.27 -2.64
CA LEU A 32 2.19 -7.48 -1.91
C LEU A 32 1.59 -6.18 -1.35
N GLY A 33 0.75 -5.50 -2.13
CA GLY A 33 0.08 -4.27 -1.71
C GLY A 33 -0.88 -4.49 -0.54
N SER A 34 -1.59 -5.62 -0.53
CA SER A 34 -2.48 -6.00 0.57
C SER A 34 -1.71 -6.28 1.86
N ALA A 35 -0.58 -6.98 1.77
CA ALA A 35 0.31 -7.21 2.91
C ALA A 35 0.89 -5.89 3.49
N VAL A 36 1.39 -5.01 2.63
CA VAL A 36 1.91 -3.69 3.03
C VAL A 36 0.80 -2.80 3.60
N LYS A 37 -0.43 -2.87 3.06
CA LYS A 37 -1.59 -2.13 3.59
C LYS A 37 -1.95 -2.58 5.00
N GLY A 38 -1.96 -3.89 5.27
CA GLY A 38 -2.17 -4.44 6.61
C GLY A 38 -1.08 -4.00 7.59
N PHE A 39 0.18 -4.06 7.15
CA PHE A 39 1.34 -3.60 7.93
C PHE A 39 1.25 -2.10 8.28
N LYS A 40 0.95 -1.25 7.29
CA LYS A 40 0.76 0.19 7.51
C LYS A 40 -0.40 0.46 8.46
N LYS A 41 -1.51 -0.28 8.35
CA LYS A 41 -2.67 -0.11 9.23
C LYS A 41 -2.33 -0.48 10.67
N ALA A 42 -1.64 -1.59 10.90
CA ALA A 42 -1.21 -2.00 12.24
C ALA A 42 -0.27 -0.97 12.88
N MET A 43 0.75 -0.50 12.14
CA MET A 43 1.64 0.56 12.62
C MET A 43 0.90 1.89 12.89
N SER A 44 -0.07 2.25 12.04
CA SER A 44 -0.83 3.51 12.22
C SER A 44 -1.88 3.44 13.33
N ASP A 45 -2.38 2.24 13.67
CA ASP A 45 -3.31 2.03 14.79
C ASP A 45 -2.57 2.02 16.14
N GLU A 46 -1.28 1.66 16.19
CA GLU A 46 -0.45 1.81 17.41
C GLU A 46 -0.10 3.28 17.73
N ASP A 47 0.01 4.14 16.71
CA ASP A 47 0.38 5.56 16.87
C ASP A 47 -0.80 6.53 17.07
N LYS A 48 -2.06 6.05 17.02
CA LYS A 48 -3.24 6.88 17.29
C LYS A 48 -3.82 6.60 18.67
N PRO A 49 -3.99 7.61 19.56
CA PRO A 49 -4.81 7.43 20.74
C PRO A 49 -6.22 7.05 20.26
N ALA A 50 -6.73 5.94 20.79
CA ALA A 50 -7.97 5.30 20.40
C ALA A 50 -9.13 6.29 20.32
N ASP A 51 -9.47 6.74 19.11
CA ASP A 51 -10.68 7.51 18.88
C ASP A 51 -11.37 7.05 17.58
N LYS A 52 -12.46 6.32 17.84
CA LYS A 52 -13.74 6.26 17.12
C LYS A 52 -13.98 5.16 16.10
N LYS A 53 -15.03 4.40 16.48
CA LYS A 53 -16.03 3.66 15.70
C LYS A 53 -15.62 2.24 15.30
N ASP A 54 -16.10 1.27 16.09
CA ASP A 54 -17.16 0.34 15.66
C ASP A 54 -17.54 -0.55 16.85
N ALA A 55 -18.48 -0.07 17.66
CA ALA A 55 -19.28 -0.90 18.56
C ALA A 55 -20.66 -0.26 18.64
N ASP A 56 -21.38 -0.34 17.52
CA ASP A 56 -22.82 -0.11 17.50
C ASP A 56 -23.46 -1.31 18.22
N PHE A 57 -23.64 -1.18 19.53
CA PHE A 57 -24.57 -1.99 20.31
C PHE A 57 -25.69 -1.05 20.73
N GLU A 58 -26.82 -1.12 20.02
CA GLU A 58 -28.08 -0.58 20.51
C GLU A 58 -28.62 -1.48 21.63
N PRO A 59 -28.71 -1.03 22.90
CA PRO A 59 -29.45 -1.75 23.92
C PRO A 59 -30.94 -1.50 23.68
N LYS A 60 -31.64 -2.54 23.27
CA LYS A 60 -33.10 -2.58 23.13
C LYS A 60 -33.74 -2.59 24.52
N ASN A 61 -34.36 -1.47 24.90
CA ASN A 61 -35.36 -1.40 25.98
C ASN A 61 -36.67 -0.83 25.41
#